data_AF-A0A8S2AKP9-F1
#
_entry.id   AF-A0A8S2AKP9-F1
#
_cell.length_a   1.000
_cell.length_b   1.000
_cell.length_c   1.000
_cell.angle_alpha   90.00
_cell.angle_beta   90.00
_cell.angle_gamma   90.00
#
_symmetry.space_group_name_H-M   'P 1'
#
loop_
_entity.id
_entity.type
_entity.pdbx_description
1 polymer ?
#
loop_
_entity_poly.entity_id
_entity_poly.type
_entity_poly.pdbx_seq_one_letter_code
_entity_poly.pdbx_strand_id
1 'polypeptide(L)'
;MGETAAANNHRHHHHHGHQVFDVASHDVVPPQPAFKCFDDDGRLKRTGTVWTASAHIITAVIGSGVLSLAWAIAQLGWIAGPAVMLLFSFVTLYSSTLLSDCYRTGDAVSGKRNYTYMDAVRSILGGFKFKICGLIQYLNLFGIAIGYTIAASISMMAIKRSNCFHKSGGKDPCHMSSNPYMIAFGVAEILLSQVPDFDQIWWISIVAAVMSFTYSAIGLALGIVQVAANGVFKGSLTGISIGTVSQTQKIWRTFQALGDIAFAYSYSVVLIEIQDTVRSPPAESKTMKKATKISIAVTTIFYMLCGSMGYAAFGDAAPGNLLTGFGFYNPFWLLDIANAAIVVHLIGAYQVFAQPIFAFIEKSVAERYPDNDFLSKEFEIKIPGFKSPYKANVFRVVYRSGFVVTTTVISMLMPFFNDVVGILGALGFWPLTVYFPVEMYIKQRKVEKWSTRWVCLQMLSVACLVISVVAGVGSIAGVMLDLKVYKPFKSTY
;
A
#
# COMPACT_ATOMS: atom_id res chain seq x y z
N MET A 1 -60.02 -55.48 15.09
CA MET A 1 -59.91 -56.40 16.24
C MET A 1 -58.63 -56.05 16.98
N GLY A 2 -58.57 -55.47 18.18
CA GLY A 2 -59.42 -54.75 19.14
C GLY A 2 -58.39 -53.95 19.99
N GLU A 3 -58.62 -52.71 20.40
CA GLU A 3 -59.22 -52.35 21.71
C GLU A 3 -58.58 -53.09 22.91
N THR A 4 -58.15 -52.52 24.04
CA THR A 4 -58.29 -51.19 24.68
C THR A 4 -57.51 -51.20 26.02
N ALA A 5 -57.31 -50.00 26.59
CA ALA A 5 -57.30 -49.60 28.02
C ALA A 5 -56.29 -50.24 29.02
N ALA A 6 -55.40 -49.50 29.69
CA ALA A 6 -55.56 -48.44 30.72
C ALA A 6 -55.80 -48.97 32.15
N ALA A 7 -54.97 -48.57 33.13
CA ALA A 7 -55.38 -47.97 34.41
C ALA A 7 -54.21 -47.74 35.40
N ASN A 8 -54.31 -46.59 36.08
CA ASN A 8 -53.50 -46.03 37.18
C ASN A 8 -53.58 -46.83 38.50
N ASN A 9 -52.58 -46.68 39.39
CA ASN A 9 -52.74 -46.00 40.70
C ASN A 9 -51.47 -45.95 41.60
N HIS A 10 -50.95 -44.74 41.81
CA HIS A 10 -50.82 -43.99 43.09
C HIS A 10 -50.32 -44.57 44.45
N ARG A 11 -49.51 -43.71 45.13
CA ARG A 11 -49.25 -43.49 46.59
C ARG A 11 -48.19 -44.36 47.31
N HIS A 12 -47.43 -43.93 48.31
CA HIS A 12 -46.95 -42.64 48.88
C HIS A 12 -45.84 -42.97 49.91
N HIS A 13 -44.89 -42.03 50.10
CA HIS A 13 -44.09 -41.69 51.30
C HIS A 13 -43.16 -42.70 52.04
N HIS A 14 -41.87 -42.35 52.21
CA HIS A 14 -41.33 -41.83 53.48
C HIS A 14 -39.92 -41.20 53.37
N HIS A 15 -39.67 -40.28 54.32
CA HIS A 15 -38.60 -39.31 54.47
C HIS A 15 -37.23 -39.86 54.90
N HIS A 16 -36.16 -39.19 54.45
CA HIS A 16 -35.02 -38.66 55.25
C HIS A 16 -34.31 -37.63 54.34
N GLY A 17 -34.02 -36.37 54.67
CA GLY A 17 -33.91 -35.72 55.97
C GLY A 17 -32.48 -35.24 56.24
N HIS A 18 -31.89 -34.42 55.35
CA HIS A 18 -30.75 -33.55 55.70
C HIS A 18 -30.77 -32.25 54.87
N GLN A 19 -31.28 -31.18 55.49
CA GLN A 19 -30.84 -29.80 55.23
C GLN A 19 -29.44 -29.65 55.81
N VAL A 20 -28.53 -28.84 55.21
CA VAL A 20 -28.30 -27.43 55.57
C VAL A 20 -27.45 -26.71 54.49
N PHE A 21 -27.80 -25.43 54.27
CA PHE A 21 -27.06 -24.29 53.69
C PHE A 21 -27.10 -24.03 52.18
N ASP A 22 -28.15 -23.29 51.80
CA ASP A 22 -28.15 -22.30 50.72
C ASP A 22 -27.12 -21.19 50.96
N VAL A 23 -26.25 -20.94 49.97
CA VAL A 23 -25.74 -19.60 49.69
C VAL A 23 -25.97 -19.33 48.21
N ALA A 24 -26.99 -18.52 47.96
CA ALA A 24 -27.25 -17.92 46.66
C ALA A 24 -26.08 -17.01 46.26
N SER A 25 -25.51 -17.25 45.09
CA SER A 25 -24.96 -16.18 44.26
C SER A 25 -25.46 -16.42 42.84
N HIS A 26 -26.58 -15.75 42.54
CA HIS A 26 -27.01 -15.47 41.19
C HIS A 26 -25.94 -14.62 40.52
N ASP A 27 -25.19 -15.21 39.58
CA ASP A 27 -24.68 -14.50 38.42
C ASP A 27 -24.84 -15.42 37.21
N VAL A 28 -26.11 -15.69 36.88
CA VAL A 28 -26.47 -16.12 35.53
C VAL A 28 -26.23 -14.92 34.63
N VAL A 29 -25.00 -14.79 34.12
CA VAL A 29 -24.74 -13.96 32.95
C VAL A 29 -25.67 -14.50 31.85
N PRO A 30 -26.67 -13.73 31.38
CA PRO A 30 -27.51 -14.22 30.31
C PRO A 30 -26.61 -14.45 29.10
N PRO A 31 -26.82 -15.52 28.31
CA PRO A 31 -26.07 -15.71 27.08
C PRO A 31 -26.30 -14.45 26.24
N GLN A 32 -25.27 -13.60 26.10
CA GLN A 32 -25.33 -12.54 25.12
C GLN A 32 -25.60 -13.22 23.79
N PRO A 33 -26.60 -12.78 23.00
CA PRO A 33 -26.90 -13.44 21.75
C PRO A 33 -25.66 -13.36 20.88
N ALA A 34 -25.08 -14.51 20.54
CA ALA A 34 -23.86 -14.64 19.74
C ALA A 34 -23.89 -13.80 18.46
N PHE A 35 -25.10 -13.50 17.95
CA PHE A 35 -25.37 -12.60 16.82
C PHE A 35 -24.84 -11.16 16.97
N LYS A 36 -24.53 -10.64 18.16
CA LYS A 36 -23.99 -9.26 18.28
C LYS A 36 -22.51 -9.13 17.89
N CYS A 37 -21.75 -10.22 17.94
CA CYS A 37 -20.30 -10.22 17.75
C CYS A 37 -19.84 -10.54 16.33
N PHE A 38 -20.74 -11.01 15.45
CA PHE A 38 -20.42 -11.42 14.09
C PHE A 38 -21.17 -10.58 13.04
N ASP A 39 -20.55 -10.43 11.86
CA ASP A 39 -21.17 -9.87 10.66
C ASP A 39 -22.08 -10.91 9.96
N ASP A 40 -22.76 -10.46 8.89
CA ASP A 40 -23.67 -11.27 8.06
C ASP A 40 -23.01 -12.46 7.35
N ASP A 41 -21.68 -12.51 7.32
CA ASP A 41 -20.88 -13.60 6.76
C ASP A 41 -20.27 -14.54 7.83
N GLY A 42 -20.66 -14.36 9.10
CA GLY A 42 -20.20 -15.19 10.21
C GLY A 42 -18.78 -14.89 10.69
N ARG A 43 -18.13 -13.82 10.20
CA ARG A 43 -16.83 -13.34 10.71
C ARG A 43 -17.01 -12.34 11.85
N LEU A 44 -15.96 -12.13 12.65
CA LEU A 44 -15.96 -11.11 13.68
C LEU A 44 -16.36 -9.76 13.10
N LYS A 45 -17.17 -9.03 13.87
CA LYS A 45 -17.77 -7.78 13.42
C LYS A 45 -16.72 -6.74 13.06
N ARG A 46 -16.78 -6.25 11.81
CA ARG A 46 -15.94 -5.15 11.32
C ARG A 46 -16.26 -3.85 12.05
N THR A 47 -15.22 -3.11 12.43
CA THR A 47 -15.33 -1.88 13.24
C THR A 47 -14.90 -0.62 12.49
N GLY A 48 -14.33 -0.76 11.29
CA GLY A 48 -13.77 0.35 10.52
C GLY A 48 -14.81 1.42 10.17
N THR A 49 -14.36 2.67 10.12
CA THR A 49 -15.16 3.87 9.87
C THR A 49 -14.61 4.66 8.69
N VAL A 50 -15.29 5.76 8.32
CA VAL A 50 -14.77 6.70 7.32
C VAL A 50 -13.35 7.16 7.68
N TRP A 51 -13.06 7.41 8.96
CA TRP A 51 -11.78 7.92 9.42
C TRP A 51 -10.67 6.87 9.37
N THR A 52 -10.93 5.65 9.84
CA THR A 52 -9.93 4.58 9.78
C THR A 52 -9.66 4.17 8.34
N ALA A 53 -10.70 4.05 7.50
CA ALA A 53 -10.54 3.78 6.08
C ALA A 53 -9.76 4.91 5.38
N SER A 54 -10.05 6.18 5.70
CA SER A 54 -9.30 7.31 5.13
C SER A 54 -7.83 7.27 5.57
N ALA A 55 -7.56 6.97 6.84
CA ALA A 55 -6.19 6.84 7.34
C ALA A 55 -5.43 5.71 6.62
N HIS A 56 -6.06 4.54 6.41
CA HIS A 56 -5.44 3.45 5.65
C HIS A 56 -5.18 3.82 4.19
N ILE A 57 -6.14 4.47 3.50
CA ILE A 57 -5.96 4.95 2.13
C ILE A 57 -4.81 5.97 2.08
N ILE A 58 -4.84 6.97 2.95
CA ILE A 58 -3.80 8.01 3.01
C ILE A 58 -2.43 7.39 3.30
N THR A 59 -2.34 6.39 4.17
CA THR A 59 -1.08 5.69 4.47
C THR A 59 -0.59 4.90 3.27
N ALA A 60 -1.49 4.26 2.52
CA ALA A 60 -1.16 3.52 1.30
C ALA A 60 -0.70 4.45 0.17
N VAL A 61 -1.28 5.66 0.09
CA VAL A 61 -1.01 6.65 -0.95
C VAL A 61 0.22 7.50 -0.60
N ILE A 62 0.19 8.24 0.51
CA ILE A 62 1.31 9.08 0.95
C ILE A 62 2.41 8.17 1.51
N GLY A 63 3.26 7.68 0.60
CA GLY A 63 4.44 6.88 0.88
C GLY A 63 5.60 7.35 0.00
N SER A 64 6.38 6.41 -0.55
CA SER A 64 7.50 6.75 -1.45
C SER A 64 7.08 7.56 -2.69
N GLY A 65 5.83 7.42 -3.16
CA GLY A 65 5.34 8.12 -4.35
C GLY A 65 5.37 9.66 -4.27
N VAL A 66 5.18 10.26 -3.08
CA VAL A 66 5.24 11.74 -2.95
C VAL A 66 6.66 12.28 -3.17
N LEU A 67 7.68 11.45 -2.88
CA LEU A 67 9.08 11.85 -2.93
C LEU A 67 9.56 12.10 -4.36
N SER A 68 8.99 11.40 -5.36
CA SER A 68 9.35 11.55 -6.78
C SER A 68 8.57 12.65 -7.50
N LEU A 69 7.52 13.22 -6.88
CA LEU A 69 6.65 14.18 -7.56
C LEU A 69 7.36 15.47 -7.97
N ALA A 70 8.32 15.95 -7.17
CA ALA A 70 9.10 17.13 -7.54
C ALA A 70 9.92 16.90 -8.82
N TRP A 71 10.53 15.71 -8.93
CA TRP A 71 11.23 15.29 -10.14
C TRP A 71 10.27 15.09 -11.32
N ALA A 72 9.11 14.47 -11.11
CA ALA A 72 8.11 14.25 -12.14
C ALA A 72 7.58 15.57 -12.72
N ILE A 73 7.27 16.56 -11.86
CA ILE A 73 6.92 17.91 -12.33
C ILE A 73 8.10 18.57 -13.05
N ALA A 74 9.35 18.36 -12.62
CA ALA A 74 10.50 18.89 -13.34
C ALA A 74 10.64 18.31 -14.77
N GLN A 75 10.23 17.07 -15.01
CA GLN A 75 10.23 16.49 -16.35
C GLN A 75 9.08 16.99 -17.23
N LEU A 76 7.96 17.40 -16.63
CA LEU A 76 6.73 17.81 -17.32
C LEU A 76 6.56 19.33 -17.45
N GLY A 77 7.09 20.09 -16.49
CA GLY A 77 6.97 21.54 -16.39
C GLY A 77 5.75 22.04 -15.62
N TRP A 78 5.69 23.36 -15.45
CA TRP A 78 4.64 24.06 -14.71
C TRP A 78 3.23 23.90 -15.28
N ILE A 79 3.11 23.56 -16.57
CA ILE A 79 1.81 23.34 -17.21
C ILE A 79 1.41 21.87 -17.08
N ALA A 80 2.17 20.97 -17.71
CA ALA A 80 1.78 19.58 -17.82
C ALA A 80 1.86 18.83 -16.47
N GLY A 81 2.82 19.15 -15.60
CA GLY A 81 2.99 18.48 -14.30
C GLY A 81 1.73 18.57 -13.43
N PRO A 82 1.33 19.78 -13.00
CA PRO A 82 0.08 20.01 -12.27
C PRO A 82 -1.17 19.44 -12.96
N ALA A 83 -1.32 19.63 -14.28
CA ALA A 83 -2.47 19.16 -15.03
C ALA A 83 -2.59 17.63 -15.02
N VAL A 84 -1.47 16.93 -15.23
CA VAL A 84 -1.41 15.46 -15.20
C VAL A 84 -1.71 14.95 -13.79
N MET A 85 -1.18 15.58 -12.73
CA MET A 85 -1.50 15.18 -11.36
C MET A 85 -2.99 15.27 -11.03
N LEU A 86 -3.67 16.34 -11.47
CA LEU A 86 -5.12 16.48 -11.31
C LEU A 86 -5.89 15.43 -12.13
N LEU A 87 -5.42 15.11 -13.34
CA LEU A 87 -6.00 14.06 -14.17
C LEU A 87 -5.90 12.69 -13.48
N PHE A 88 -4.71 12.30 -13.00
CA PHE A 88 -4.52 11.04 -12.29
C PHE A 88 -5.33 10.96 -10.99
N SER A 89 -5.41 12.06 -10.24
CA SER A 89 -6.31 12.18 -9.08
C SER A 89 -7.76 11.91 -9.46
N PHE A 90 -8.27 12.55 -10.53
CA PHE A 90 -9.64 12.36 -11.00
C PHE A 90 -9.90 10.92 -11.46
N VAL A 91 -9.03 10.35 -12.30
CA VAL A 91 -9.17 8.98 -12.79
C VAL A 91 -9.15 7.98 -11.63
N THR A 92 -8.27 8.18 -10.67
CA THR A 92 -8.17 7.31 -9.48
C THR A 92 -9.42 7.43 -8.61
N LEU A 93 -9.94 8.64 -8.39
CA LEU A 93 -11.18 8.86 -7.64
C LEU A 93 -12.37 8.18 -8.30
N TYR A 94 -12.49 8.35 -9.61
CA TYR A 94 -13.56 7.76 -10.38
C TYR A 94 -13.49 6.23 -10.33
N SER A 95 -12.33 5.65 -10.66
CA SER A 95 -12.17 4.19 -10.73
C SER A 95 -12.26 3.52 -9.35
N SER A 96 -11.76 4.17 -8.30
CA SER A 96 -11.91 3.69 -6.91
C SER A 96 -13.36 3.72 -6.43
N THR A 97 -14.15 4.68 -6.90
CA THR A 97 -15.61 4.72 -6.66
C THR A 97 -16.32 3.55 -7.33
N LEU A 98 -15.91 3.17 -8.55
CA LEU A 98 -16.42 1.98 -9.24
C LEU A 98 -16.02 0.70 -8.52
N LEU A 99 -14.75 0.59 -8.12
CA LEU A 99 -14.22 -0.55 -7.37
C LEU A 99 -14.94 -0.75 -6.03
N SER A 100 -15.24 0.34 -5.32
CA SER A 100 -15.96 0.29 -4.04
C SER A 100 -17.35 -0.33 -4.17
N ASP A 101 -18.00 -0.19 -5.34
CA ASP A 101 -19.28 -0.82 -5.63
C ASP A 101 -19.16 -2.33 -5.92
N CYS A 102 -17.95 -2.81 -6.19
CA CYS A 102 -17.64 -4.20 -6.54
C CYS A 102 -17.25 -5.06 -5.34
N TYR A 103 -17.21 -4.50 -4.13
CA TYR A 103 -16.89 -5.25 -2.90
C TYR A 103 -17.87 -6.38 -2.61
N ARG A 104 -19.18 -6.14 -2.72
CA ARG A 104 -20.20 -7.18 -2.65
C ARG A 104 -20.60 -7.61 -4.05
N THR A 105 -20.69 -8.92 -4.31
CA THR A 105 -21.21 -9.45 -5.58
C THR A 105 -22.73 -9.53 -5.54
N GLY A 106 -23.37 -9.03 -6.60
CA GLY A 106 -24.83 -8.97 -6.69
C GLY A 106 -25.38 -7.72 -6.02
N ASP A 107 -26.15 -7.90 -4.94
CA ASP A 107 -26.73 -6.79 -4.18
C ASP A 107 -25.68 -6.02 -3.37
N ALA A 108 -25.86 -4.70 -3.25
CA ALA A 108 -24.87 -3.83 -2.62
C ALA A 108 -24.86 -3.92 -1.08
N VAL A 109 -25.89 -4.51 -0.46
CA VAL A 109 -26.06 -4.59 1.00
C VAL A 109 -26.06 -6.02 1.51
N SER A 110 -26.69 -6.94 0.77
CA SER A 110 -26.88 -8.35 1.14
C SER A 110 -26.06 -9.30 0.27
N GLY A 111 -25.38 -8.79 -0.76
CA GLY A 111 -24.54 -9.59 -1.64
C GLY A 111 -23.33 -10.19 -0.91
N LYS A 112 -22.80 -11.28 -1.46
CA LYS A 112 -21.62 -11.96 -0.91
C LYS A 112 -20.42 -11.00 -0.89
N ARG A 113 -19.78 -10.86 0.28
CA ARG A 113 -18.55 -10.07 0.45
C ARG A 113 -17.38 -10.71 -0.29
N ASN A 114 -16.54 -9.89 -0.90
CA ASN A 114 -15.23 -10.27 -1.42
C ASN A 114 -14.16 -9.67 -0.52
N TYR A 115 -13.36 -10.53 0.10
CA TYR A 115 -12.35 -10.12 1.11
C TYR A 115 -11.09 -9.53 0.48
N THR A 116 -10.81 -9.90 -0.76
CA THR A 116 -9.62 -9.46 -1.50
C THR A 116 -10.02 -8.95 -2.88
N TYR A 117 -9.17 -8.11 -3.45
CA TYR A 117 -9.35 -7.61 -4.81
C TYR A 117 -9.50 -8.77 -5.81
N MET A 118 -8.64 -9.79 -5.71
CA MET A 118 -8.66 -10.95 -6.60
C MET A 118 -9.96 -11.77 -6.45
N ASP A 119 -10.50 -11.88 -5.24
CA ASP A 119 -11.80 -12.54 -5.01
C ASP A 119 -12.94 -11.79 -5.70
N ALA A 120 -12.92 -10.45 -5.67
CA ALA A 120 -13.90 -9.63 -6.38
C ALA A 120 -13.83 -9.87 -7.89
N VAL A 121 -12.63 -9.90 -8.47
CA VAL A 121 -12.43 -10.21 -9.90
C VAL A 121 -12.89 -11.64 -10.23
N ARG A 122 -12.58 -12.61 -9.37
CA ARG A 122 -13.01 -14.01 -9.55
C ARG A 122 -14.53 -14.14 -9.50
N SER A 123 -15.17 -13.52 -8.53
CA SER A 123 -16.63 -13.60 -8.31
C SER A 123 -17.41 -12.87 -9.40
N ILE A 124 -16.94 -11.69 -9.81
CA ILE A 124 -17.65 -10.85 -10.79
C ILE A 124 -17.28 -11.25 -12.22
N LEU A 125 -15.99 -11.19 -12.59
CA LEU A 125 -15.55 -11.41 -13.97
C LEU A 125 -15.38 -12.89 -14.31
N GLY A 126 -14.88 -13.69 -13.36
CA GLY A 126 -14.61 -15.11 -13.56
C GLY A 126 -13.57 -15.41 -14.65
N GLY A 127 -13.52 -16.67 -15.09
CA GLY A 127 -12.66 -17.12 -16.18
C GLY A 127 -11.16 -16.94 -15.91
N PHE A 128 -10.37 -16.68 -16.95
CA PHE A 128 -8.92 -16.49 -16.83
C PHE A 128 -8.52 -15.10 -16.26
N LYS A 129 -9.46 -14.14 -16.23
CA LYS A 129 -9.20 -12.76 -15.82
C LYS A 129 -8.68 -12.63 -14.38
N PHE A 130 -9.17 -13.45 -13.44
CA PHE A 130 -8.66 -13.38 -12.05
C PHE A 130 -7.22 -13.90 -11.92
N LYS A 131 -6.78 -14.84 -12.78
CA LYS A 131 -5.38 -15.30 -12.79
C LYS A 131 -4.45 -14.21 -13.28
N ILE A 132 -4.84 -13.49 -14.34
CA ILE A 132 -4.13 -12.31 -14.83
C ILE A 132 -4.08 -11.22 -13.75
N CYS A 133 -5.22 -10.93 -13.11
CA CYS A 133 -5.28 -9.97 -12.00
C CYS A 133 -4.32 -10.35 -10.89
N GLY A 134 -4.34 -11.60 -10.43
CA GLY A 134 -3.44 -12.10 -9.39
C GLY A 134 -1.98 -11.94 -9.79
N LEU A 135 -1.61 -12.35 -11.01
CA LEU A 135 -0.23 -12.20 -11.50
C LEU A 135 0.23 -10.75 -11.47
N ILE A 136 -0.56 -9.83 -12.03
CA ILE A 136 -0.21 -8.39 -12.09
C ILE A 136 -0.19 -7.79 -10.68
N GLN A 137 -1.18 -8.10 -9.84
CA GLN A 137 -1.25 -7.61 -8.47
C GLN A 137 -0.04 -8.06 -7.65
N TYR A 138 0.30 -9.35 -7.65
CA TYR A 138 1.44 -9.85 -6.87
C TYR A 138 2.79 -9.36 -7.42
N LEU A 139 2.96 -9.23 -8.74
CA LEU A 139 4.15 -8.60 -9.32
C LEU A 139 4.29 -7.14 -8.87
N ASN A 140 3.18 -6.40 -8.84
CA ASN A 140 3.19 -5.02 -8.38
C ASN A 140 3.50 -4.91 -6.88
N LEU A 141 2.90 -5.76 -6.04
CA LEU A 141 3.19 -5.83 -4.60
C LEU A 141 4.67 -6.19 -4.32
N PHE A 142 5.22 -7.16 -5.07
CA PHE A 142 6.64 -7.52 -5.00
C PHE A 142 7.56 -6.35 -5.38
N GLY A 143 7.18 -5.64 -6.44
CA GLY A 143 7.92 -4.47 -6.88
C GLY A 143 7.85 -3.28 -5.90
N ILE A 144 6.71 -3.07 -5.23
CA ILE A 144 6.58 -2.09 -4.14
C ILE A 144 7.57 -2.39 -3.01
N ALA A 145 7.73 -3.66 -2.63
CA ALA A 145 8.71 -4.07 -1.62
C ALA A 145 10.16 -3.72 -2.03
N ILE A 146 10.51 -3.87 -3.32
CA ILE A 146 11.81 -3.43 -3.87
C ILE A 146 11.94 -1.90 -3.77
N GLY A 147 10.92 -1.16 -4.19
CA GLY A 147 10.91 0.31 -4.16
C GLY A 147 11.05 0.88 -2.75
N TYR A 148 10.41 0.25 -1.76
CA TYR A 148 10.52 0.64 -0.35
C TYR A 148 11.91 0.37 0.22
N THR A 149 12.51 -0.76 -0.12
CA THR A 149 13.90 -1.07 0.29
C THR A 149 14.87 -0.03 -0.27
N ILE A 150 14.70 0.38 -1.53
CA ILE A 150 15.49 1.46 -2.15
C ILE A 150 15.26 2.78 -1.42
N ALA A 151 14.01 3.21 -1.27
CA ALA A 151 13.67 4.50 -0.65
C ALA A 151 14.16 4.61 0.80
N ALA A 152 13.96 3.57 1.61
CA ALA A 152 14.43 3.55 3.00
C ALA A 152 15.96 3.62 3.07
N SER A 153 16.66 2.91 2.18
CA SER A 153 18.12 2.98 2.11
C SER A 153 18.63 4.38 1.74
N ILE A 154 17.97 5.07 0.80
CA ILE A 154 18.28 6.45 0.42
C ILE A 154 18.10 7.38 1.62
N SER A 155 17.03 7.22 2.39
CA SER A 155 16.78 8.04 3.58
C SER A 155 17.77 7.78 4.72
N MET A 156 18.12 6.51 5.00
CA MET A 156 19.17 6.21 5.99
C MET A 156 20.54 6.75 5.57
N MET A 157 20.86 6.66 4.28
CA MET A 157 22.05 7.31 3.72
C MET A 157 21.98 8.82 3.89
N ALA A 158 20.86 9.48 3.60
CA ALA A 158 20.75 10.93 3.76
C ALA A 158 21.11 11.38 5.18
N ILE A 159 20.65 10.65 6.21
CA ILE A 159 20.99 10.91 7.63
C ILE A 159 22.50 10.80 7.88
N LYS A 160 23.13 9.68 7.49
CA LYS A 160 24.57 9.52 7.77
C LYS A 160 25.42 10.51 6.97
N ARG A 161 25.02 10.83 5.74
CA ARG A 161 25.71 11.80 4.88
C ARG A 161 25.65 13.19 5.49
N SER A 162 24.45 13.61 5.89
CA SER A 162 24.18 14.87 6.59
C SER A 162 25.09 14.99 7.83
N ASN A 163 25.09 13.98 8.71
CA ASN A 163 25.90 13.98 9.91
C ASN A 163 27.42 13.99 9.64
N CYS A 164 27.89 13.23 8.65
CA CYS A 164 29.29 13.23 8.24
C CYS A 164 29.74 14.61 7.71
N PHE A 165 28.93 15.21 6.84
CA PHE A 165 29.22 16.51 6.24
C PHE A 165 29.33 17.60 7.30
N HIS A 166 28.38 17.66 8.23
CA HIS A 166 28.41 18.66 9.31
C HIS A 166 29.54 18.40 10.32
N LYS A 167 29.81 17.13 10.67
CA LYS A 167 30.95 16.78 11.55
C LYS A 167 32.30 17.14 10.95
N SER A 168 32.46 17.01 9.63
CA SER A 168 33.70 17.40 8.93
C SER A 168 33.81 18.91 8.68
N GLY A 169 32.79 19.70 9.01
CA GLY A 169 32.72 21.12 8.67
C GLY A 169 32.66 21.36 7.15
N GLY A 170 32.04 20.43 6.40
CA GLY A 170 31.92 20.47 4.94
C GLY A 170 33.18 20.10 4.16
N LYS A 171 34.21 19.54 4.84
CA LYS A 171 35.49 19.19 4.21
C LYS A 171 35.51 17.82 3.55
N ASP A 172 34.64 16.91 3.99
CA ASP A 172 34.56 15.55 3.45
C ASP A 172 33.33 15.44 2.52
N PRO A 173 33.49 14.97 1.26
CA PRO A 173 32.36 14.70 0.37
C PRO A 173 31.42 13.59 0.89
N CYS A 174 31.88 12.80 1.88
CA CYS A 174 31.12 11.78 2.60
C CYS A 174 30.52 10.73 1.66
N HIS A 175 31.39 10.10 0.87
CA HIS A 175 30.98 9.06 -0.05
C HIS A 175 30.42 7.83 0.68
N MET A 176 29.27 7.33 0.24
CA MET A 176 28.60 6.20 0.90
C MET A 176 28.00 5.19 -0.06
N SER A 177 28.11 3.92 0.32
CA SER A 177 27.41 2.83 -0.36
C SER A 177 26.00 2.66 0.21
N SER A 178 25.02 2.44 -0.68
CA SER A 178 23.63 2.13 -0.33
C SER A 178 23.43 0.70 0.21
N ASN A 179 24.25 -0.25 -0.25
CA ASN A 179 24.12 -1.66 0.07
C ASN A 179 23.99 -2.01 1.57
N PRO A 180 24.82 -1.47 2.49
CA PRO A 180 24.68 -1.76 3.91
C PRO A 180 23.31 -1.36 4.47
N TYR A 181 22.72 -0.28 3.96
CA TYR A 181 21.41 0.20 4.40
C TYR A 181 20.26 -0.60 3.81
N MET A 182 20.39 -1.07 2.57
CA MET A 182 19.43 -2.02 2.00
C MET A 182 19.42 -3.33 2.78
N ILE A 183 20.61 -3.85 3.13
CA ILE A 183 20.73 -5.05 3.97
C ILE A 183 20.15 -4.80 5.37
N ALA A 184 20.44 -3.66 5.99
CA ALA A 184 19.89 -3.32 7.31
C ALA A 184 18.35 -3.24 7.30
N PHE A 185 17.77 -2.61 6.26
CA PHE A 185 16.31 -2.60 6.07
C PHE A 185 15.78 -4.03 5.87
N GLY A 186 16.40 -4.82 4.99
CA GLY A 186 16.02 -6.22 4.77
C GLY A 186 16.09 -7.08 6.04
N VAL A 187 17.09 -6.89 6.90
CA VAL A 187 17.17 -7.59 8.20
C VAL A 187 16.00 -7.20 9.10
N ALA A 188 15.66 -5.91 9.19
CA ALA A 188 14.49 -5.47 9.95
C ALA A 188 13.20 -6.09 9.39
N GLU A 189 13.04 -6.12 8.07
CA GLU A 189 11.88 -6.71 7.41
C GLU A 189 11.82 -8.23 7.54
N ILE A 190 12.93 -8.95 7.61
CA ILE A 190 12.94 -10.39 7.92
C ILE A 190 12.29 -10.62 9.29
N LEU A 191 12.67 -9.83 10.30
CA LEU A 191 12.15 -9.96 11.66
C LEU A 191 10.66 -9.61 11.72
N LEU A 192 10.26 -8.47 11.15
CA LEU A 192 8.87 -8.01 11.20
C LEU A 192 7.94 -8.85 10.34
N SER A 193 8.43 -9.36 9.20
CA SER A 193 7.66 -10.26 8.35
C SER A 193 7.33 -11.58 9.04
N GLN A 194 7.97 -11.95 10.16
CA GLN A 194 7.55 -13.13 10.91
C GLN A 194 6.25 -12.90 11.68
N VAL A 195 5.86 -11.67 11.96
CA VAL A 195 4.62 -11.42 12.71
C VAL A 195 3.41 -11.87 11.86
N PRO A 196 2.53 -12.74 12.38
CA PRO A 196 1.58 -13.46 11.53
C PRO A 196 0.27 -12.69 11.29
N ASP A 197 -0.05 -11.69 12.11
CA ASP A 197 -1.40 -11.09 12.12
C ASP A 197 -1.40 -9.57 12.24
N PHE A 198 -2.17 -8.90 11.39
CA PHE A 198 -2.35 -7.44 11.39
C PHE A 198 -3.11 -6.93 12.60
N ASP A 199 -3.95 -7.75 13.23
CA ASP A 199 -4.73 -7.37 14.41
C ASP A 199 -3.82 -7.01 15.60
N GLN A 200 -2.61 -7.57 15.65
CA GLN A 200 -1.60 -7.23 16.66
C GLN A 200 -0.84 -5.93 16.34
N ILE A 201 -1.09 -5.32 15.17
CA ILE A 201 -0.25 -4.28 14.58
C ILE A 201 -1.05 -3.09 14.02
N TRP A 202 -2.33 -2.93 14.40
CA TRP A 202 -3.16 -1.78 13.98
C TRP A 202 -2.49 -0.41 14.25
N TRP A 203 -1.68 -0.34 15.31
CA TRP A 203 -0.92 0.85 15.69
C TRP A 203 0.19 1.19 14.68
N ILE A 204 0.77 0.22 13.96
CA ILE A 204 1.80 0.50 12.93
C ILE A 204 1.19 1.27 11.76
N SER A 205 -0.06 1.00 11.39
CA SER A 205 -0.74 1.81 10.35
C SER A 205 -0.89 3.26 10.77
N ILE A 206 -1.21 3.52 12.05
CA ILE A 206 -1.32 4.88 12.58
C ILE A 206 0.05 5.56 12.63
N VAL A 207 1.07 4.86 13.13
CA VAL A 207 2.44 5.39 13.15
C VAL A 207 2.92 5.70 11.73
N ALA A 208 2.71 4.80 10.77
CA ALA A 208 3.05 5.03 9.36
C ALA A 208 2.31 6.24 8.79
N ALA A 209 1.02 6.42 9.08
CA ALA A 209 0.25 7.61 8.69
C ALA A 209 0.87 8.89 9.26
N VAL A 210 1.14 8.93 10.56
CA VAL A 210 1.73 10.09 11.24
C VAL A 210 3.10 10.42 10.63
N MET A 211 3.98 9.43 10.52
CA MET A 211 5.30 9.60 9.93
C MET A 211 5.22 10.12 8.48
N SER A 212 4.22 9.66 7.72
CA SER A 212 3.96 10.11 6.35
C SER A 212 3.73 11.61 6.25
N PHE A 213 2.80 12.11 7.07
CA PHE A 213 2.53 13.53 7.17
C PHE A 213 3.73 14.29 7.70
N THR A 214 4.47 13.75 8.66
CA THR A 214 5.67 14.39 9.21
C THR A 214 6.72 14.66 8.15
N TYR A 215 7.21 13.63 7.43
CA TYR A 215 8.30 13.85 6.47
C TYR A 215 7.86 14.73 5.30
N SER A 216 6.61 14.59 4.86
CA SER A 216 6.09 15.35 3.73
C SER A 216 5.82 16.81 4.09
N ALA A 217 5.33 17.09 5.30
CA ALA A 217 5.14 18.45 5.79
C ALA A 217 6.49 19.16 5.97
N ILE A 218 7.50 18.45 6.48
CA ILE A 218 8.87 18.95 6.54
C ILE A 218 9.40 19.21 5.13
N GLY A 219 9.26 18.27 4.20
CA GLY A 219 9.69 18.44 2.81
C GLY A 219 9.04 19.63 2.11
N LEU A 220 7.73 19.83 2.34
CA LEU A 220 7.00 21.00 1.86
C LEU A 220 7.54 22.30 2.49
N ALA A 221 7.71 22.33 3.81
CA ALA A 221 8.23 23.50 4.51
C ALA A 221 9.64 23.87 4.02
N LEU A 222 10.54 22.89 3.88
CA LEU A 222 11.87 23.07 3.31
C LEU A 222 11.80 23.60 1.87
N GLY A 223 10.88 23.08 1.05
CA GLY A 223 10.62 23.60 -0.30
C GLY A 223 10.21 25.06 -0.29
N ILE A 224 9.25 25.44 0.54
CA ILE A 224 8.78 26.82 0.69
C ILE A 224 9.91 27.75 1.13
N VAL A 225 10.69 27.35 2.14
CA VAL A 225 11.82 28.16 2.62
C VAL A 225 12.89 28.29 1.55
N GLN A 226 13.17 27.23 0.80
CA GLN A 226 14.13 27.29 -0.30
C GLN A 226 13.66 28.21 -1.43
N VAL A 227 12.36 28.21 -1.76
CA VAL A 227 11.78 29.17 -2.72
C VAL A 227 11.95 30.61 -2.21
N ALA A 228 11.64 30.85 -0.94
CA ALA A 228 11.81 32.16 -0.32
C ALA A 228 13.28 32.62 -0.34
N ALA A 229 14.22 31.71 -0.03
CA ALA A 229 15.65 31.97 -0.07
C ALA A 229 16.18 32.23 -1.49
N ASN A 230 15.64 31.53 -2.50
CA ASN A 230 15.97 31.78 -3.89
C ASN A 230 15.46 33.15 -4.38
N GLY A 231 14.41 33.69 -3.77
CA GLY A 231 13.73 34.93 -4.20
C GLY A 231 12.92 34.78 -5.50
N VAL A 232 12.90 33.59 -6.11
CA VAL A 232 12.22 33.30 -7.39
C VAL A 232 11.72 31.85 -7.42
N PHE A 233 10.66 31.62 -8.18
CA PHE A 233 10.18 30.29 -8.54
C PHE A 233 11.03 29.76 -9.70
N LYS A 234 11.79 28.68 -9.48
CA LYS A 234 12.58 28.02 -10.53
C LYS A 234 11.70 27.15 -11.43
N GLY A 235 12.33 26.65 -12.49
CA GLY A 235 11.71 25.73 -13.46
C GLY A 235 11.17 26.44 -14.70
N SER A 236 10.91 25.65 -15.73
CA SER A 236 10.33 26.10 -16.99
C SER A 236 8.86 25.64 -17.15
N LEU A 237 8.16 26.24 -18.12
CA LEU A 237 6.79 25.86 -18.48
C LEU A 237 6.67 24.43 -19.03
N THR A 238 7.72 23.91 -19.67
CA THR A 238 7.71 22.63 -20.42
C THR A 238 8.70 21.60 -19.87
N GLY A 239 9.12 21.80 -18.62
CA GLY A 239 10.02 20.93 -17.89
C GLY A 239 11.46 21.07 -18.35
N ILE A 240 12.25 20.04 -18.10
CA ILE A 240 13.68 20.01 -18.40
C ILE A 240 14.00 20.46 -19.84
N SER A 241 14.97 21.36 -19.97
CA SER A 241 15.30 21.96 -21.27
C SER A 241 16.11 21.02 -22.16
N ILE A 242 15.84 21.08 -23.48
CA ILE A 242 16.67 20.40 -24.50
C ILE A 242 18.03 21.10 -24.50
N GLY A 243 19.11 20.35 -24.27
CA GLY A 243 20.47 20.88 -24.05
C GLY A 243 21.05 20.41 -22.71
N THR A 244 20.24 20.39 -21.64
CA THR A 244 20.58 19.70 -20.37
C THR A 244 20.53 18.18 -20.56
N VAL A 245 19.58 17.74 -21.38
CA VAL A 245 19.42 16.35 -21.83
C VAL A 245 19.21 16.32 -23.34
N SER A 246 19.51 15.17 -23.95
CA SER A 246 19.14 14.94 -25.36
C SER A 246 17.62 14.92 -25.53
N GLN A 247 17.14 15.19 -26.75
CA GLN A 247 15.71 15.16 -27.07
C GLN A 247 15.08 13.79 -26.74
N THR A 248 15.78 12.71 -27.05
CA THR A 248 15.35 11.34 -26.73
C THR A 248 15.25 11.10 -25.22
N GLN A 249 16.24 11.56 -24.44
CA GLN A 249 16.18 11.46 -22.98
C GLN A 249 15.04 12.29 -22.38
N LYS A 250 14.74 13.47 -22.94
CA LYS A 250 13.58 14.26 -22.53
C LYS A 250 12.29 13.46 -22.68
N ILE A 251 12.09 12.81 -23.83
CA ILE A 251 10.91 11.96 -24.08
C ILE A 251 10.82 10.81 -23.07
N TRP A 252 11.90 10.07 -22.86
CA TRP A 252 11.92 8.96 -21.90
C TRP A 252 11.62 9.40 -20.47
N ARG A 253 12.20 10.52 -20.03
CA ARG A 253 11.95 11.08 -18.70
C ARG A 253 10.52 11.62 -18.55
N THR A 254 9.95 12.24 -19.58
CA THR A 254 8.54 12.65 -19.60
C THR A 254 7.63 11.44 -19.43
N PHE A 255 7.88 10.35 -20.15
CA PHE A 255 7.10 9.12 -20.03
C PHE A 255 7.25 8.46 -18.66
N GLN A 256 8.47 8.35 -18.17
CA GLN A 256 8.74 7.85 -16.83
C GLN A 256 8.02 8.68 -15.75
N ALA A 257 8.02 10.01 -15.87
CA ALA A 257 7.30 10.89 -14.95
C ALA A 257 5.78 10.61 -14.91
N LEU A 258 5.17 10.17 -16.02
CA LEU A 258 3.77 9.71 -16.01
C LEU A 258 3.62 8.45 -15.16
N GLY A 259 4.58 7.52 -15.24
CA GLY A 259 4.65 6.34 -14.38
C GLY A 259 4.80 6.71 -12.90
N ASP A 260 5.68 7.66 -12.59
CA ASP A 260 5.90 8.11 -11.21
C ASP A 260 4.62 8.72 -10.60
N ILE A 261 3.92 9.57 -11.36
CA ILE A 261 2.64 10.13 -10.94
C ILE A 261 1.58 9.03 -10.81
N ALA A 262 1.55 8.07 -11.75
CA ALA A 262 0.62 6.94 -11.71
C ALA A 262 0.81 6.10 -10.45
N PHE A 263 2.07 5.83 -10.08
CA PHE A 263 2.44 5.13 -8.86
C PHE A 263 2.02 5.90 -7.62
N ALA A 264 2.23 7.22 -7.58
CA ALA A 264 1.85 8.04 -6.43
C ALA A 264 0.35 7.95 -6.11
N TYR A 265 -0.51 7.76 -7.10
CA TYR A 265 -1.96 7.57 -6.89
C TYR A 265 -2.39 6.09 -6.78
N SER A 266 -1.45 5.15 -6.74
CA SER A 266 -1.74 3.72 -6.80
C SER A 266 -2.02 3.10 -5.42
N TYR A 267 -3.29 3.08 -5.01
CA TYR A 267 -3.74 2.33 -3.82
C TYR A 267 -4.91 1.38 -4.09
N SER A 268 -5.45 1.38 -5.32
CA SER A 268 -6.60 0.56 -5.69
C SER A 268 -6.35 -0.94 -5.48
N VAL A 269 -5.08 -1.36 -5.49
CA VAL A 269 -4.63 -2.74 -5.27
C VAL A 269 -4.88 -3.29 -3.87
N VAL A 270 -5.13 -2.43 -2.88
CA VAL A 270 -5.48 -2.79 -1.50
C VAL A 270 -6.85 -2.22 -1.08
N LEU A 271 -7.59 -1.61 -2.00
CA LEU A 271 -8.82 -0.89 -1.69
C LEU A 271 -9.91 -1.83 -1.14
N ILE A 272 -10.05 -3.03 -1.72
CA ILE A 272 -11.05 -4.02 -1.30
C ILE A 272 -10.72 -4.57 0.08
N GLU A 273 -9.45 -4.82 0.35
CA GLU A 273 -8.93 -5.28 1.63
C GLU A 273 -9.16 -4.21 2.72
N ILE A 274 -8.94 -2.93 2.42
CA ILE A 274 -9.28 -1.81 3.32
C ILE A 274 -10.80 -1.75 3.54
N GLN A 275 -11.58 -1.87 2.47
CA GLN A 275 -13.04 -1.86 2.54
C GLN A 275 -13.58 -3.04 3.37
N ASP A 276 -12.89 -4.18 3.37
CA ASP A 276 -13.24 -5.34 4.21
C ASP A 276 -13.03 -5.08 5.70
N THR A 277 -12.40 -3.99 6.11
CA THR A 277 -12.33 -3.62 7.54
C THR A 277 -13.54 -2.79 8.00
N VAL A 278 -14.35 -2.30 7.06
CA VAL A 278 -15.39 -1.29 7.30
C VAL A 278 -16.68 -1.91 7.84
N ARG A 279 -17.25 -1.29 8.88
CA ARG A 279 -18.52 -1.71 9.48
C ARG A 279 -19.71 -1.47 8.55
N SER A 280 -20.76 -2.28 8.71
CA SER A 280 -22.09 -2.07 8.12
C SER A 280 -23.19 -2.33 9.16
N PRO A 281 -24.28 -1.54 9.21
CA PRO A 281 -24.64 -0.40 8.35
C PRO A 281 -23.89 0.92 8.66
N PRO A 282 -23.86 1.91 7.72
CA PRO A 282 -24.38 1.84 6.34
C PRO A 282 -23.52 0.93 5.45
N ALA A 283 -23.97 0.63 4.23
CA ALA A 283 -23.21 -0.19 3.28
C ALA A 283 -21.75 0.29 3.15
N GLU A 284 -20.82 -0.66 3.13
CA GLU A 284 -19.38 -0.42 3.14
C GLU A 284 -18.98 0.44 1.96
N SER A 285 -19.60 0.24 0.79
CA SER A 285 -19.38 1.05 -0.41
C SER A 285 -19.70 2.54 -0.20
N LYS A 286 -20.72 2.89 0.59
CA LYS A 286 -21.06 4.30 0.90
C LYS A 286 -19.98 4.92 1.78
N THR A 287 -19.56 4.21 2.82
CA THR A 287 -18.48 4.62 3.72
C THR A 287 -17.17 4.76 2.95
N MET A 288 -16.84 3.78 2.11
CA MET A 288 -15.61 3.72 1.35
C MET A 288 -15.52 4.83 0.28
N LYS A 289 -16.62 5.15 -0.40
CA LYS A 289 -16.68 6.30 -1.32
C LYS A 289 -16.47 7.63 -0.61
N LYS A 290 -16.97 7.79 0.62
CA LYS A 290 -16.72 8.99 1.42
C LYS A 290 -15.25 9.07 1.84
N ALA A 291 -14.68 7.95 2.32
CA ALA A 291 -13.27 7.86 2.69
C ALA A 291 -12.35 8.14 1.50
N THR A 292 -12.64 7.54 0.34
CA THR A 292 -11.93 7.74 -0.93
C THR A 292 -11.93 9.21 -1.37
N LYS A 293 -13.09 9.88 -1.33
CA LYS A 293 -13.18 11.32 -1.66
C LYS A 293 -12.32 12.19 -0.76
N ILE A 294 -12.39 11.98 0.56
CA ILE A 294 -11.60 12.73 1.54
C ILE A 294 -10.11 12.47 1.32
N SER A 295 -9.73 11.19 1.21
CA SER A 295 -8.34 10.77 1.08
C SER A 295 -7.72 11.35 -0.19
N ILE A 296 -8.35 11.17 -1.35
CA ILE A 296 -7.82 11.71 -2.62
C ILE A 296 -7.74 13.23 -2.59
N ALA A 297 -8.74 13.93 -2.03
CA ALA A 297 -8.66 15.38 -1.91
C ALA A 297 -7.44 15.82 -1.08
N VAL A 298 -7.23 15.21 0.09
CA VAL A 298 -6.10 15.49 0.98
C VAL A 298 -4.77 15.17 0.29
N THR A 299 -4.65 13.97 -0.31
CA THR A 299 -3.41 13.54 -0.95
C THR A 299 -3.09 14.40 -2.16
N THR A 300 -4.07 14.73 -3.01
CA THR A 300 -3.85 15.56 -4.21
C THR A 300 -3.38 16.96 -3.84
N ILE A 301 -4.01 17.61 -2.86
CA ILE A 301 -3.55 18.93 -2.39
C ILE A 301 -2.10 18.83 -1.92
N PHE A 302 -1.80 17.83 -1.11
CA PHE A 302 -0.48 17.69 -0.51
C PHE A 302 0.60 17.32 -1.52
N TYR A 303 0.27 16.47 -2.49
CA TYR A 303 1.11 16.08 -3.62
C TYR A 303 1.40 17.27 -4.52
N MET A 304 0.38 18.04 -4.86
CA MET A 304 0.53 19.26 -5.64
C MET A 304 1.45 20.24 -4.93
N LEU A 305 1.28 20.44 -3.62
CA LEU A 305 2.13 21.30 -2.81
C LEU A 305 3.58 20.80 -2.78
N CYS A 306 3.82 19.53 -2.43
CA CYS A 306 5.17 18.97 -2.34
C CYS A 306 5.88 18.95 -3.70
N GLY A 307 5.20 18.50 -4.74
CA GLY A 307 5.75 18.45 -6.10
C GLY A 307 6.04 19.86 -6.63
N SER A 308 5.08 20.78 -6.50
CA SER A 308 5.22 22.15 -7.03
C SER A 308 6.27 22.93 -6.26
N MET A 309 6.29 22.87 -4.93
CA MET A 309 7.30 23.58 -4.13
C MET A 309 8.69 22.97 -4.29
N GLY A 310 8.79 21.64 -4.45
CA GLY A 310 10.05 21.00 -4.83
C GLY A 310 10.56 21.47 -6.18
N TYR A 311 9.70 21.55 -7.19
CA TYR A 311 10.08 22.07 -8.50
C TYR A 311 10.41 23.57 -8.47
N ALA A 312 9.65 24.37 -7.72
CA ALA A 312 9.94 25.79 -7.51
C ALA A 312 11.29 26.01 -6.81
N ALA A 313 11.67 25.13 -5.89
CA ALA A 313 12.92 25.21 -5.15
C ALA A 313 14.15 24.83 -6.01
N PHE A 314 14.02 23.80 -6.86
CA PHE A 314 15.16 23.17 -7.54
C PHE A 314 15.15 23.29 -9.08
N GLY A 315 14.02 23.61 -9.71
CA GLY A 315 13.87 23.66 -11.17
C GLY A 315 14.22 22.34 -11.85
N ASP A 316 14.96 22.40 -12.97
CA ASP A 316 15.42 21.22 -13.73
C ASP A 316 16.29 20.25 -12.90
N ALA A 317 16.84 20.72 -11.77
CA ALA A 317 17.67 19.93 -10.85
C ALA A 317 16.85 19.27 -9.70
N ALA A 318 15.52 19.26 -9.78
CA ALA A 318 14.70 18.61 -8.76
C ALA A 318 15.10 17.14 -8.56
N PRO A 319 15.37 16.70 -7.32
CA PRO A 319 15.86 15.36 -7.04
C PRO A 319 14.75 14.32 -7.16
N GLY A 320 15.10 13.09 -7.52
CA GLY A 320 14.17 11.96 -7.56
C GLY A 320 13.55 11.59 -6.20
N ASN A 321 14.22 11.95 -5.11
CA ASN A 321 13.63 11.99 -3.78
C ASN A 321 13.73 13.42 -3.26
N LEU A 322 12.59 14.09 -3.08
CA LEU A 322 12.49 15.48 -2.63
C LEU A 322 13.45 15.83 -1.48
N LEU A 323 13.54 14.96 -0.46
CA LEU A 323 14.37 15.24 0.72
C LEU A 323 15.87 15.22 0.44
N THR A 324 16.32 14.49 -0.58
CA THR A 324 17.75 14.43 -0.91
C THR A 324 18.29 15.74 -1.47
N GLY A 325 17.44 16.60 -2.03
CA GLY A 325 17.82 17.94 -2.50
C GLY A 325 18.18 18.90 -1.37
N PHE A 326 17.77 18.60 -0.13
CA PHE A 326 18.05 19.42 1.04
C PHE A 326 19.24 18.92 1.86
N GLY A 327 20.04 17.97 1.35
CA GLY A 327 21.14 17.30 2.08
C GLY A 327 22.15 18.21 2.81
N PHE A 328 22.21 19.49 2.47
CA PHE A 328 23.11 20.50 3.03
C PHE A 328 22.38 21.64 3.77
N TYR A 329 21.09 21.45 4.05
CA TYR A 329 20.22 22.46 4.64
C TYR A 329 20.46 22.60 6.14
N ASN A 330 20.45 23.84 6.64
CA ASN A 330 20.49 24.14 8.08
C ASN A 330 19.12 24.64 8.56
N PRO A 331 18.54 24.07 9.63
CA PRO A 331 19.16 23.07 10.50
C PRO A 331 19.03 21.62 9.99
N PHE A 332 20.15 20.91 9.93
CA PHE A 332 20.21 19.55 9.36
C PHE A 332 19.48 18.49 10.19
N TRP A 333 19.29 18.72 11.49
CA TRP A 333 18.50 17.82 12.35
C TRP A 333 17.05 17.68 11.87
N LEU A 334 16.48 18.72 11.25
CA LEU A 334 15.12 18.68 10.72
C LEU A 334 15.02 17.73 9.52
N LEU A 335 16.06 17.74 8.68
CA LEU A 335 16.19 16.82 7.56
C LEU A 335 16.38 15.37 8.04
N ASP A 336 17.18 15.18 9.09
CA ASP A 336 17.40 13.87 9.69
C ASP A 336 16.09 13.29 10.26
N ILE A 337 15.27 14.10 10.94
CA ILE A 337 13.93 13.71 11.41
C ILE A 337 13.04 13.29 10.24
N ALA A 338 13.00 14.07 9.16
CA ALA A 338 12.18 13.74 8.00
C ALA A 338 12.60 12.42 7.34
N ASN A 339 13.91 12.19 7.18
CA ASN A 339 14.40 10.92 6.64
C ASN A 339 14.18 9.75 7.61
N ALA A 340 14.30 9.95 8.92
CA ALA A 340 13.98 8.92 9.91
C ALA A 340 12.49 8.55 9.86
N ALA A 341 11.61 9.55 9.72
CA ALA A 341 10.18 9.33 9.54
C ALA A 341 9.87 8.53 8.26
N ILE A 342 10.57 8.78 7.14
CA ILE A 342 10.45 7.93 5.93
C ILE A 342 10.80 6.48 6.25
N VAL A 343 11.91 6.22 6.94
CA VAL A 343 12.33 4.85 7.26
C VAL A 343 11.28 4.15 8.11
N VAL A 344 10.79 4.79 9.17
CA VAL A 344 9.74 4.22 10.03
C VAL A 344 8.44 3.98 9.26
N HIS A 345 8.03 4.93 8.40
CA HIS A 345 6.87 4.76 7.53
C HIS A 345 7.03 3.55 6.62
N LEU A 346 8.16 3.43 5.92
CA LEU A 346 8.38 2.39 4.92
C LEU A 346 8.48 1.00 5.54
N ILE A 347 8.97 0.89 6.78
CA ILE A 347 8.91 -0.35 7.55
C ILE A 347 7.45 -0.83 7.70
N GLY A 348 6.57 0.07 8.16
CA GLY A 348 5.16 -0.25 8.32
C GLY A 348 4.45 -0.51 6.99
N ALA A 349 4.71 0.31 5.98
CA ALA A 349 4.12 0.16 4.66
C ALA A 349 4.57 -1.16 4.00
N TYR A 350 5.83 -1.56 4.13
CA TYR A 350 6.33 -2.84 3.59
C TYR A 350 5.47 -4.01 4.07
N GLN A 351 5.14 -4.04 5.37
CA GLN A 351 4.27 -5.09 5.93
C GLN A 351 2.86 -5.05 5.33
N VAL A 352 2.26 -3.87 5.15
CA VAL A 352 0.94 -3.72 4.51
C VAL A 352 0.90 -4.36 3.13
N PHE A 353 1.95 -4.21 2.32
CA PHE A 353 1.99 -4.73 0.94
C PHE A 353 2.56 -6.15 0.82
N ALA A 354 3.43 -6.61 1.73
CA ALA A 354 4.02 -7.95 1.69
C ALA A 354 3.09 -9.04 2.24
N GLN A 355 2.31 -8.74 3.28
CA GLN A 355 1.46 -9.73 3.94
C GLN A 355 0.38 -10.35 3.02
N PRO A 356 -0.27 -9.62 2.09
CA PRO A 356 -1.16 -10.25 1.11
C PRO A 356 -0.48 -11.32 0.24
N ILE A 357 0.81 -11.14 -0.09
CA ILE A 357 1.60 -12.15 -0.81
C ILE A 357 1.84 -13.37 0.09
N PHE A 358 2.24 -13.13 1.35
CA PHE A 358 2.49 -14.21 2.32
C PHE A 358 1.24 -15.03 2.58
N ALA A 359 0.11 -14.38 2.87
CA ALA A 359 -1.16 -15.03 3.11
C ALA A 359 -1.61 -15.88 1.90
N PHE A 360 -1.44 -15.37 0.68
CA PHE A 360 -1.81 -16.09 -0.54
C PHE A 360 -0.98 -17.37 -0.73
N ILE A 361 0.35 -17.27 -0.60
CA ILE A 361 1.24 -18.41 -0.84
C ILE A 361 1.12 -19.44 0.28
N GLU A 362 1.06 -19.01 1.54
CA GLU A 362 0.85 -19.91 2.67
C GLU A 362 -0.47 -20.66 2.56
N LYS A 363 -1.56 -19.97 2.23
CA LYS A 363 -2.85 -20.61 2.01
C LYS A 363 -2.82 -21.59 0.84
N SER A 364 -2.23 -21.19 -0.29
CA SER A 364 -2.14 -22.04 -1.48
C SER A 364 -1.33 -23.31 -1.23
N VAL A 365 -0.25 -23.20 -0.45
CA VAL A 365 0.60 -24.33 -0.08
C VAL A 365 -0.12 -25.25 0.92
N ALA A 366 -0.78 -24.69 1.93
CA ALA A 366 -1.56 -25.47 2.90
C ALA A 366 -2.72 -26.24 2.25
N GLU A 367 -3.42 -25.62 1.29
CA GLU A 367 -4.50 -26.29 0.54
C GLU A 367 -3.97 -27.37 -0.41
N ARG A 368 -2.76 -27.19 -0.97
CA ARG A 368 -2.18 -28.12 -1.95
C ARG A 368 -1.50 -29.33 -1.30
N TYR A 369 -0.94 -29.15 -0.11
CA TYR A 369 -0.16 -30.17 0.60
C TYR A 369 -0.59 -30.26 2.08
N PRO A 370 -1.83 -30.69 2.37
CA PRO A 370 -2.37 -30.71 3.73
C PRO A 370 -1.62 -31.67 4.67
N ASP A 371 -1.11 -32.80 4.15
CA ASP A 371 -0.51 -33.88 4.94
C ASP A 371 1.02 -33.78 5.09
N ASN A 372 1.63 -32.67 4.67
CA ASN A 372 3.09 -32.53 4.73
C ASN A 372 3.50 -31.84 6.05
N ASP A 373 4.03 -32.62 6.98
CA ASP A 373 4.50 -32.15 8.29
C ASP A 373 5.47 -30.96 8.22
N PHE A 374 6.30 -30.85 7.18
CA PHE A 374 7.21 -29.70 7.02
C PHE A 374 6.45 -28.38 6.77
N LEU A 375 5.28 -28.47 6.15
CA LEU A 375 4.42 -27.34 5.78
C LEU A 375 3.34 -27.06 6.83
N SER A 376 2.85 -28.09 7.53
CA SER A 376 1.71 -28.00 8.45
C SER A 376 2.09 -27.96 9.94
N LYS A 377 3.29 -28.44 10.33
CA LYS A 377 3.70 -28.49 11.73
C LYS A 377 3.98 -27.10 12.29
N GLU A 378 3.11 -26.63 13.17
CA GLU A 378 3.29 -25.42 13.96
C GLU A 378 4.13 -25.74 15.20
N PHE A 379 5.19 -24.95 15.41
CA PHE A 379 6.00 -24.93 16.62
C PHE A 379 5.61 -23.70 17.43
N GLU A 380 5.30 -23.91 18.71
CA GLU A 380 4.98 -22.83 19.64
C GLU A 380 6.25 -22.27 20.27
N ILE A 381 6.62 -21.06 19.87
CA ILE A 381 7.74 -20.31 20.43
C ILE A 381 7.19 -19.36 21.49
N LYS A 382 7.56 -19.57 22.75
CA LYS A 382 7.25 -18.63 23.83
C LYS A 382 8.20 -17.44 23.73
N ILE A 383 7.69 -16.31 23.23
CA ILE A 383 8.46 -15.05 23.16
C ILE A 383 8.25 -14.29 24.48
N PRO A 384 9.32 -13.93 25.20
CA PRO A 384 9.21 -13.10 26.41
C PRO A 384 8.47 -11.78 26.12
N GLY A 385 7.39 -11.51 26.86
CA GLY A 385 6.58 -10.29 26.72
C GLY A 385 5.30 -10.42 25.88
N PHE A 386 5.11 -11.51 25.12
CA PHE A 386 3.86 -11.80 24.42
C PHE A 386 2.97 -12.71 25.28
N LYS A 387 1.66 -12.39 25.36
CA LYS A 387 0.68 -13.16 26.16
C LYS A 387 0.33 -14.52 25.55
N SER A 388 0.53 -14.69 24.24
CA SER A 388 0.25 -15.94 23.51
C SER A 388 1.53 -16.51 22.88
N PRO A 389 1.68 -17.85 22.85
CA PRO A 389 2.79 -18.48 22.14
C PRO A 389 2.73 -18.17 20.64
N TYR A 390 3.87 -17.83 20.05
CA TYR A 390 4.00 -17.56 18.63
C TYR A 390 4.02 -18.89 17.87
N LYS A 391 3.09 -19.07 16.94
CA LYS A 391 2.98 -20.25 16.10
C LYS A 391 3.80 -20.07 14.83
N ALA A 392 4.96 -20.71 14.79
CA ALA A 392 5.87 -20.69 13.65
C ALA A 392 5.78 -22.02 12.88
N ASN A 393 5.82 -22.01 11.57
CA ASN A 393 6.17 -23.22 10.80
C ASN A 393 7.41 -22.95 9.96
N VAL A 394 8.19 -24.00 9.66
CA VAL A 394 9.49 -23.84 8.99
C VAL A 394 9.31 -23.23 7.60
N PHE A 395 8.26 -23.64 6.89
CA PHE A 395 7.91 -23.09 5.58
C PHE A 395 7.75 -21.56 5.61
N ARG A 396 6.94 -21.03 6.54
CA ARG A 396 6.67 -19.60 6.72
C ARG A 396 7.97 -18.84 6.95
N VAL A 397 8.81 -19.32 7.87
CA VAL A 397 10.09 -18.66 8.20
C VAL A 397 11.00 -18.62 6.98
N VAL A 398 11.20 -19.76 6.30
CA VAL A 398 12.07 -19.86 5.13
C VAL A 398 11.54 -19.03 3.96
N TYR A 399 10.25 -19.15 3.66
CA TYR A 399 9.61 -18.47 2.54
C TYR A 399 9.59 -16.95 2.72
N ARG A 400 9.12 -16.45 3.88
CA ARG A 400 9.08 -15.01 4.16
C ARG A 400 10.49 -14.42 4.18
N SER A 401 11.46 -15.12 4.76
CA SER A 401 12.87 -14.67 4.74
C SER A 401 13.44 -14.67 3.33
N GLY A 402 13.20 -15.73 2.54
CA GLY A 402 13.63 -15.82 1.15
C GLY A 402 13.04 -14.72 0.27
N PHE A 403 11.78 -14.36 0.49
CA PHE A 403 11.13 -13.22 -0.17
C PHE A 403 11.89 -11.91 0.11
N VAL A 404 12.14 -11.59 1.39
CA VAL A 404 12.83 -10.36 1.79
C VAL A 404 14.28 -10.32 1.28
N VAL A 405 14.99 -11.45 1.34
CA VAL A 405 16.34 -11.55 0.77
C VAL A 405 16.32 -11.29 -0.74
N THR A 406 15.34 -11.85 -1.45
CA THR A 406 15.22 -11.68 -2.91
C THR A 406 14.94 -10.22 -3.27
N THR A 407 13.97 -9.57 -2.62
CA THR A 407 13.66 -8.15 -2.87
C THR A 407 14.86 -7.27 -2.55
N THR A 408 15.57 -7.53 -1.45
CA THR A 408 16.78 -6.81 -1.05
C THR A 408 17.91 -6.94 -2.09
N VAL A 409 18.18 -8.16 -2.58
CA VAL A 409 19.21 -8.38 -3.61
C VAL A 409 18.85 -7.66 -4.91
N ILE A 410 17.58 -7.69 -5.32
CA ILE A 410 17.13 -6.97 -6.52
C ILE A 410 17.30 -5.45 -6.34
N SER A 411 16.96 -4.90 -5.17
CA SER A 411 17.19 -3.49 -4.83
C SER A 411 18.68 -3.11 -4.92
N MET A 412 19.59 -4.00 -4.52
CA MET A 412 21.04 -3.79 -4.63
C MET A 412 21.56 -3.85 -6.08
N LEU A 413 20.90 -4.62 -6.95
CA LEU A 413 21.26 -4.74 -8.36
C LEU A 413 20.80 -3.53 -9.18
N MET A 414 19.66 -2.93 -8.81
CA MET A 414 19.02 -1.83 -9.54
C MET A 414 18.49 -0.75 -8.57
N PRO A 415 19.35 0.06 -7.94
CA PRO A 415 18.95 1.07 -6.95
C PRO A 415 18.35 2.35 -7.56
N PHE A 416 17.65 2.25 -8.70
CA PHE A 416 17.12 3.38 -9.46
C PHE A 416 15.69 3.71 -9.03
N PHE A 417 15.56 4.57 -8.01
CA PHE A 417 14.28 4.82 -7.35
C PHE A 417 13.15 5.22 -8.31
N ASN A 418 13.34 6.25 -9.14
CA ASN A 418 12.31 6.71 -10.08
C ASN A 418 12.05 5.69 -11.19
N ASP A 419 13.05 4.95 -11.65
CA ASP A 419 12.82 3.96 -12.71
C ASP A 419 11.93 2.82 -12.19
N VAL A 420 12.23 2.33 -10.99
CA VAL A 420 11.42 1.30 -10.32
C VAL A 420 10.01 1.83 -10.10
N VAL A 421 9.86 3.01 -9.50
CA VAL A 421 8.56 3.64 -9.25
C VAL A 421 7.77 3.83 -10.54
N GLY A 422 8.39 4.29 -11.62
CA GLY A 422 7.74 4.44 -12.92
C GLY A 422 7.28 3.11 -13.53
N ILE A 423 8.07 2.04 -13.42
CA ILE A 423 7.67 0.67 -13.84
C ILE A 423 6.46 0.20 -13.04
N LEU A 424 6.45 0.40 -11.72
CA LEU A 424 5.33 0.01 -10.87
C LEU A 424 4.06 0.79 -11.20
N GLY A 425 4.21 2.09 -11.46
CA GLY A 425 3.11 2.92 -11.94
C GLY A 425 2.53 2.40 -13.25
N ALA A 426 3.39 2.11 -14.23
CA ALA A 426 2.97 1.55 -15.52
C ALA A 426 2.29 0.18 -15.40
N LEU A 427 2.86 -0.73 -14.60
CA LEU A 427 2.33 -2.09 -14.41
C LEU A 427 1.05 -2.11 -13.58
N GLY A 428 0.92 -1.22 -12.59
CA GLY A 428 -0.23 -1.20 -11.68
C GLY A 428 -1.40 -0.38 -12.19
N PHE A 429 -1.14 0.78 -12.80
CA PHE A 429 -2.17 1.81 -13.05
C PHE A 429 -3.26 1.35 -14.00
N TRP A 430 -2.95 1.00 -15.25
CA TRP A 430 -4.00 0.56 -16.16
C TRP A 430 -4.71 -0.70 -15.68
N PRO A 431 -4.04 -1.84 -15.42
CA PRO A 431 -4.75 -3.07 -15.15
C PRO A 431 -5.51 -3.03 -13.82
N LEU A 432 -4.88 -2.56 -12.73
CA LEU A 432 -5.42 -2.67 -11.38
C LEU A 432 -6.20 -1.43 -10.92
N THR A 433 -5.79 -0.22 -11.32
CA THR A 433 -6.50 1.01 -10.96
C THR A 433 -7.65 1.30 -11.91
N VAL A 434 -7.57 0.93 -13.19
CA VAL A 434 -8.56 1.35 -14.21
C VAL A 434 -9.33 0.18 -14.83
N TYR A 435 -8.66 -0.77 -15.48
CA TYR A 435 -9.27 -1.83 -16.29
C TYR A 435 -10.17 -2.76 -15.47
N PHE A 436 -9.64 -3.41 -14.44
CA PHE A 436 -10.44 -4.35 -13.64
C PHE A 436 -11.61 -3.66 -12.92
N PRO A 437 -11.46 -2.47 -12.32
CA PRO A 437 -12.60 -1.75 -11.74
C PRO A 437 -13.68 -1.40 -12.76
N VAL A 438 -13.28 -0.91 -13.94
CA VAL A 438 -14.22 -0.58 -15.03
C VAL A 438 -14.96 -1.82 -15.52
N GLU A 439 -14.23 -2.90 -15.81
CA GLU A 439 -14.81 -4.15 -16.31
C GLU A 439 -15.73 -4.82 -15.29
N MET A 440 -15.32 -4.87 -14.01
CA MET A 440 -16.15 -5.38 -12.93
C MET A 440 -17.44 -4.56 -12.82
N TYR A 441 -17.33 -3.23 -12.87
CA TYR A 441 -18.48 -2.35 -12.80
C TYR A 441 -19.45 -2.56 -13.96
N ILE A 442 -18.94 -2.63 -15.20
CA ILE A 442 -19.75 -2.88 -16.41
C ILE A 442 -20.53 -4.18 -16.25
N LYS A 443 -19.85 -5.26 -15.85
CA LYS A 443 -20.47 -6.58 -15.70
C LYS A 443 -21.48 -6.62 -14.55
N GLN A 444 -21.13 -6.08 -13.40
CA GLN A 444 -21.99 -6.11 -12.22
C GLN A 444 -23.23 -5.23 -12.35
N ARG A 445 -23.10 -4.04 -12.95
CA ARG A 445 -24.23 -3.13 -13.20
C ARG A 445 -24.96 -3.40 -14.51
N LYS A 446 -24.56 -4.44 -15.25
CA LYS A 446 -25.13 -4.80 -16.55
C LYS A 446 -25.23 -3.59 -17.48
N VAL A 447 -24.16 -2.78 -17.53
CA VAL A 447 -24.14 -1.57 -18.37
C VAL A 447 -24.28 -1.99 -19.82
N GLU A 448 -25.30 -1.45 -20.50
CA GLU A 448 -25.60 -1.78 -21.89
C GLU A 448 -24.43 -1.43 -22.80
N LYS A 449 -24.01 -2.39 -23.63
CA LYS A 449 -22.93 -2.19 -24.60
C LYS A 449 -23.33 -1.07 -25.56
N TRP A 450 -22.36 -0.23 -25.94
CA TRP A 450 -22.58 0.93 -26.82
C TRP A 450 -23.45 2.06 -26.25
N SER A 451 -23.98 1.94 -25.04
CA SER A 451 -24.51 3.11 -24.33
C SER A 451 -23.40 4.15 -24.15
N THR A 452 -23.78 5.43 -24.06
CA THR A 452 -22.84 6.54 -23.82
C THR A 452 -21.92 6.24 -22.64
N ARG A 453 -22.50 5.68 -21.55
CA ARG A 453 -21.75 5.30 -20.36
C ARG A 453 -20.71 4.21 -20.65
N TRP A 454 -21.08 3.17 -21.38
CA TRP A 454 -20.16 2.09 -21.74
C TRP A 454 -19.01 2.63 -22.61
N VAL A 455 -19.32 3.46 -23.60
CA VAL A 455 -18.31 4.07 -24.48
C VAL A 455 -17.35 4.95 -23.68
N CYS A 456 -17.85 5.82 -22.79
CA CYS A 456 -16.99 6.63 -21.92
C CYS A 456 -16.07 5.80 -21.04
N LEU A 457 -16.58 4.71 -20.45
CA LEU A 457 -15.79 3.80 -19.61
C LEU A 457 -14.69 3.09 -20.41
N GLN A 458 -14.99 2.63 -21.62
CA GLN A 458 -14.01 2.00 -22.49
C GLN A 458 -12.96 2.99 -23.00
N MET A 459 -13.38 4.19 -23.41
CA MET A 459 -12.46 5.27 -23.81
C MET A 459 -11.50 5.65 -22.68
N LEU A 460 -12.01 5.78 -21.46
CA LEU A 460 -11.17 6.01 -20.27
C LEU A 460 -10.14 4.89 -20.10
N SER A 461 -10.56 3.62 -20.20
CA SER A 461 -9.66 2.47 -20.04
C SER A 461 -8.58 2.45 -21.12
N VAL A 462 -8.93 2.66 -22.39
CA VAL A 462 -7.99 2.68 -23.51
C VAL A 462 -7.00 3.86 -23.39
N ALA A 463 -7.47 5.05 -23.01
CA ALA A 463 -6.58 6.19 -22.78
C ALA A 463 -5.55 5.89 -21.67
N CYS A 464 -5.99 5.29 -20.56
CA CYS A 464 -5.10 4.91 -19.46
C CYS A 464 -4.15 3.76 -19.84
N LEU A 465 -4.55 2.87 -20.76
CA LEU A 465 -3.67 1.83 -21.31
C LEU A 465 -2.51 2.49 -22.06
N VAL A 466 -2.81 3.42 -22.96
CA VAL A 466 -1.78 4.13 -23.74
C VAL A 466 -0.80 4.84 -22.80
N ILE A 467 -1.29 5.54 -21.79
CA ILE A 467 -0.47 6.21 -20.76
C ILE A 467 0.44 5.20 -20.04
N SER A 468 -0.09 4.04 -19.65
CA SER A 468 0.68 3.01 -18.95
C SER A 468 1.75 2.37 -19.84
N VAL A 469 1.44 2.15 -21.12
CA VAL A 469 2.41 1.61 -22.10
C VAL A 469 3.56 2.58 -22.30
N VAL A 470 3.28 3.86 -22.55
CA VAL A 470 4.35 4.85 -22.74
C VAL A 470 5.18 5.02 -21.47
N ALA A 471 4.54 5.06 -20.29
CA ALA A 471 5.22 5.11 -19.01
C ALA A 471 6.18 3.93 -18.82
N GLY A 472 5.72 2.71 -19.10
CA GLY A 472 6.55 1.51 -19.03
C GLY A 472 7.76 1.57 -19.98
N VAL A 473 7.55 2.03 -21.22
CA VAL A 473 8.65 2.22 -22.19
C VAL A 473 9.66 3.25 -21.68
N GLY A 474 9.19 4.39 -21.15
CA GLY A 474 10.04 5.44 -20.59
C GLY A 474 10.89 4.93 -19.42
N SER A 475 10.29 4.23 -18.47
CA SER A 475 10.99 3.71 -17.30
C SER A 475 11.98 2.58 -17.65
N ILE A 476 11.63 1.69 -18.59
CA ILE A 476 12.57 0.67 -19.08
C ILE A 476 13.77 1.32 -19.77
N ALA A 477 13.52 2.35 -20.60
CA ALA A 477 14.60 3.12 -21.23
C ALA A 477 15.48 3.81 -20.18
N GLY A 478 14.89 4.34 -19.10
CA GLY A 478 15.59 4.86 -17.92
C GLY A 478 16.55 3.83 -17.32
N VAL A 479 16.03 2.66 -16.94
CA VAL A 479 16.85 1.55 -16.38
C VAL A 479 18.01 1.20 -17.32
N MET A 480 17.73 1.06 -18.62
CA MET A 480 18.76 0.69 -19.60
C MET A 480 19.86 1.76 -19.73
N LEU A 481 19.52 3.04 -19.56
CA LEU A 481 20.50 4.12 -19.57
C LEU A 481 21.32 4.13 -18.28
N ASP A 482 20.68 3.95 -17.13
CA ASP A 482 21.35 3.95 -15.83
C ASP A 482 22.27 2.73 -15.66
N LEU A 483 21.87 1.55 -16.15
CA LEU A 483 22.70 0.34 -16.16
C LEU A 483 23.98 0.46 -16.99
N LYS A 484 24.07 1.38 -17.96
CA LYS A 484 25.31 1.60 -18.73
C LYS A 484 26.41 2.25 -17.89
N VAL A 485 26.03 3.00 -16.86
CA VAL A 485 26.95 3.74 -15.99
C VAL A 485 27.11 3.03 -14.64
N TYR A 486 26.06 2.36 -14.18
CA TYR A 486 26.04 1.68 -12.89
C TYR A 486 26.90 0.42 -12.87
N LYS A 487 27.73 0.28 -11.82
CA LYS A 487 28.48 -0.95 -11.51
C LYS A 487 27.87 -1.59 -10.26
N PRO A 488 27.19 -2.75 -10.39
CA PRO A 488 26.59 -3.45 -9.26
C PRO A 488 27.57 -3.67 -8.13
N PHE A 489 27.10 -3.45 -6.90
CA PHE A 489 27.85 -3.67 -5.66
C PHE A 489 29.12 -2.83 -5.45
N LYS A 490 29.40 -1.85 -6.32
CA LYS A 490 30.54 -0.92 -6.20
C LYS A 490 30.13 0.54 -6.12
N SER A 491 28.84 0.84 -5.96
CA SER A 491 28.33 2.21 -5.98
C SER A 491 28.65 2.95 -4.69
N THR A 492 29.49 3.97 -4.81
CA THR A 492 29.63 5.07 -3.84
C THR A 492 28.85 6.28 -4.38
N TYR A 493 27.86 6.75 -3.61
CA TYR A 493 27.19 8.04 -3.82
C TYR A 493 28.04 9.20 -3.30
#